data_AF-A0A166ADY8-F1
#
_entry.id   AF-A0A166ADY8-F1
#
_cell.length_a   1.000
_cell.length_b   1.000
_cell.length_c   1.000
_cell.angle_alpha   90.00
_cell.angle_beta   90.00
_cell.angle_gamma   90.00
#
_symmetry.space_group_name_H-M   'P 1'
#
loop_
_entity.id
_entity.type
_entity.pdbx_description
1 polymer ?
#
loop_
_entity_poly.entity_id
_entity_poly.type
_entity_poly.pdbx_seq_one_letter_code
_entity_poly.pdbx_strand_id
1 'polypeptide(L)'
;MIKSYNRKSFGIVIALFVIVMVLIPLSAIVQYKVDSENIWKMTSIPYGSTVFEGENVIDNNKAIKFPVTTNIDYLFYKIKNLEILDTYKTVITGVVTVPINKVSALGISDSGEAQGFKGPGVLVFKDNKISVESPNALIWGKTVPYTTLTKTENGLKMIEKNKTVKIIAIDNINNNTVYHDVLSSEDIGNWSLKADTGDNLTIRYALDDFSDNRNLVSPDNIKLYFGESVYNYTNKHNLGTPTMVYMSNYSEEVLTESYSYLGSYPQYNDATRAFNANQFTKAWNGTIIPPNSTASGETMIGFAVSKDPHAPGGGASHGVCPPARSLRAAILSAGFPLPSGMNGDFEAVNFGVNPGSGIQITNSGNYPVKIIMWTEGSGTGTIIHTKLIKYSSNNQ
;
A
#
# COMPACT_ATOMS: atom_id res chain seq x y z
N MET A 1 -59.79 -5.79 -37.57
CA MET A 1 -58.69 -4.84 -37.89
C MET A 1 -57.35 -5.52 -37.59
N ILE A 2 -56.98 -6.56 -38.35
CA ILE A 2 -55.67 -7.22 -38.22
C ILE A 2 -54.82 -6.67 -39.36
N LYS A 3 -53.97 -5.69 -39.04
CA LYS A 3 -53.05 -5.08 -39.99
C LYS A 3 -52.21 -6.19 -40.62
N SER A 4 -52.22 -6.21 -41.95
CA SER A 4 -51.24 -6.84 -42.83
C SER A 4 -49.85 -6.81 -42.18
N TYR A 5 -49.40 -7.96 -41.67
CA TYR A 5 -47.97 -8.18 -41.46
C TYR A 5 -47.35 -8.12 -42.86
N ASN A 6 -46.65 -7.02 -43.11
CA ASN A 6 -46.09 -6.67 -44.40
C ASN A 6 -45.33 -7.89 -44.95
N ARG A 7 -45.71 -8.43 -46.12
CA ARG A 7 -45.06 -9.60 -46.77
C ARG A 7 -43.53 -9.48 -46.81
N LYS A 8 -43.03 -8.24 -46.86
CA LYS A 8 -41.60 -7.90 -46.75
C LYS A 8 -41.01 -8.27 -45.38
N SER A 9 -41.70 -7.99 -44.28
CA SER A 9 -41.28 -8.35 -42.91
C SER A 9 -41.22 -9.86 -42.72
N PHE A 10 -42.16 -10.63 -43.26
CA PHE A 10 -42.13 -12.09 -43.21
C PHE A 10 -40.99 -12.68 -44.07
N GLY A 11 -40.75 -12.14 -45.26
CA GLY A 11 -39.61 -12.51 -46.10
C GLY A 11 -38.26 -12.22 -45.45
N ILE A 12 -38.13 -11.10 -44.72
CA ILE A 12 -36.92 -10.74 -43.96
C ILE A 12 -36.68 -11.74 -42.82
N VAL A 13 -37.72 -12.16 -42.10
CA VAL A 13 -37.60 -13.16 -41.03
C VAL A 13 -37.14 -14.52 -41.58
N ILE A 14 -37.70 -14.96 -42.72
CA ILE A 14 -37.25 -16.20 -43.37
C ILE A 14 -35.80 -16.09 -43.86
N ALA A 15 -35.42 -14.96 -44.47
CA ALA A 15 -34.04 -14.75 -44.91
C ALA A 15 -33.05 -14.75 -43.75
N LEU A 16 -33.38 -14.10 -42.62
CA LEU A 16 -32.59 -14.16 -41.39
C LEU A 16 -32.49 -15.59 -40.85
N PHE A 17 -33.59 -16.35 -40.90
CA PHE A 17 -33.61 -17.74 -40.46
C PHE A 17 -32.72 -18.65 -41.34
N VAL A 18 -32.74 -18.45 -42.66
CA VAL A 18 -31.87 -19.17 -43.62
C VAL A 18 -30.41 -18.78 -43.43
N ILE A 19 -30.11 -17.50 -43.21
CA ILE A 19 -28.76 -17.04 -42.90
C ILE A 19 -28.27 -17.71 -41.60
N VAL A 20 -29.06 -17.71 -40.53
CA VAL A 20 -28.72 -18.39 -39.27
C VAL A 20 -28.50 -19.90 -39.50
N MET A 21 -29.36 -20.56 -40.26
CA MET A 21 -29.22 -21.98 -40.64
C MET A 21 -27.91 -22.29 -41.39
N VAL A 22 -27.42 -21.37 -42.23
CA VAL A 22 -26.14 -21.52 -42.94
C VAL A 22 -24.96 -21.20 -42.02
N LEU A 23 -25.09 -20.22 -41.13
CA LEU A 23 -24.02 -19.81 -40.21
C LEU A 23 -23.73 -20.85 -39.11
N ILE A 24 -24.74 -21.60 -38.66
CA ILE A 24 -24.58 -22.64 -37.63
C ILE A 24 -23.53 -23.72 -38.03
N PRO A 25 -23.64 -24.43 -39.18
CA PRO A 25 -22.65 -25.43 -39.57
C PRO A 25 -21.27 -24.83 -39.87
N LEU A 26 -21.20 -23.61 -40.41
CA LEU A 26 -19.93 -22.88 -40.61
C LEU A 26 -19.22 -22.60 -39.28
N SER A 27 -19.97 -22.19 -38.25
CA SER A 27 -19.43 -21.95 -36.91
C SER A 27 -18.97 -23.22 -36.21
N ALA A 28 -19.50 -24.39 -36.57
CA ALA A 28 -19.06 -25.67 -36.00
C ALA A 28 -17.73 -26.17 -36.61
N ILE A 29 -17.40 -25.74 -37.83
CA ILE A 29 -16.19 -26.15 -38.57
C ILE A 29 -15.01 -25.22 -38.26
N VAL A 30 -15.27 -23.92 -38.10
CA VAL A 30 -14.23 -22.91 -37.84
C VAL A 30 -14.63 -22.10 -36.60
N GLN A 31 -14.17 -22.51 -35.43
CA GLN A 31 -14.25 -21.71 -34.21
C GLN A 31 -12.90 -21.06 -33.92
N TYR A 32 -12.87 -19.73 -33.89
CA TYR A 32 -11.72 -19.04 -33.33
C TYR A 32 -11.77 -19.13 -31.81
N LYS A 33 -10.70 -19.65 -31.22
CA LYS A 33 -10.52 -19.64 -29.77
C LYS A 33 -9.93 -18.31 -29.34
N VAL A 34 -10.30 -17.89 -28.14
CA VAL A 34 -9.68 -16.74 -27.49
C VAL A 34 -8.21 -17.08 -27.26
N ASP A 35 -7.33 -16.29 -27.86
CA ASP A 35 -5.89 -16.34 -27.59
C ASP A 35 -5.61 -15.68 -26.24
N SER A 36 -5.02 -16.46 -25.33
CA SER A 36 -4.64 -16.02 -23.99
C SER A 36 -3.67 -14.84 -23.99
N GLU A 37 -2.84 -14.69 -25.03
CA GLU A 37 -1.83 -13.62 -25.11
C GLU A 37 -2.44 -12.21 -25.21
N ASN A 38 -3.74 -12.09 -25.47
CA ASN A 38 -4.40 -10.79 -25.65
C ASN A 38 -5.51 -10.51 -24.65
N ILE A 39 -5.92 -11.50 -23.85
CA ILE A 39 -6.98 -11.33 -22.84
C ILE A 39 -6.65 -10.17 -21.92
N TRP A 40 -5.39 -10.04 -21.56
CA TRP A 40 -4.96 -9.00 -20.64
C TRP A 40 -5.16 -7.57 -21.11
N LYS A 41 -5.20 -7.34 -22.42
CA LYS A 41 -5.45 -6.02 -22.98
C LYS A 41 -6.88 -5.54 -22.71
N MET A 42 -7.77 -6.43 -22.29
CA MET A 42 -9.15 -6.09 -21.94
C MET A 42 -9.27 -5.42 -20.57
N THR A 43 -8.22 -5.31 -19.77
CA THR A 43 -8.34 -4.65 -18.46
C THR A 43 -8.49 -3.13 -18.61
N SER A 44 -9.29 -2.53 -17.73
CA SER A 44 -9.42 -1.07 -17.60
C SER A 44 -8.22 -0.47 -16.86
N ILE A 45 -7.61 -1.26 -15.95
CA ILE A 45 -6.49 -0.89 -15.09
C ILE A 45 -5.35 -1.92 -15.19
N PRO A 46 -4.11 -1.58 -14.80
CA PRO A 46 -2.99 -2.52 -14.81
C PRO A 46 -3.17 -3.69 -13.84
N TYR A 47 -2.58 -4.85 -14.14
CA TYR A 47 -2.45 -5.94 -13.15
C TYR A 47 -1.63 -5.53 -11.95
N GLY A 48 -1.94 -6.13 -10.80
CA GLY A 48 -1.38 -5.75 -9.51
C GLY A 48 -2.02 -4.48 -8.94
N SER A 49 -2.97 -3.85 -9.62
CA SER A 49 -3.67 -2.69 -9.07
C SER A 49 -4.56 -3.10 -7.89
N THR A 50 -4.66 -2.21 -6.91
CA THR A 50 -5.67 -2.31 -5.84
C THR A 50 -7.05 -2.08 -6.46
N VAL A 51 -8.01 -2.93 -6.10
CA VAL A 51 -9.39 -2.89 -6.62
C VAL A 51 -10.40 -2.98 -5.48
N PHE A 52 -11.45 -2.18 -5.56
CA PHE A 52 -12.60 -2.26 -4.66
C PHE A 52 -13.84 -2.84 -5.34
N GLU A 53 -14.73 -3.41 -4.55
CA GLU A 53 -16.03 -3.90 -5.05
C GLU A 53 -16.80 -2.77 -5.77
N GLY A 54 -17.37 -3.10 -6.93
CA GLY A 54 -18.06 -2.19 -7.83
C GLY A 54 -17.17 -1.46 -8.84
N GLU A 55 -15.83 -1.55 -8.73
CA GLU A 55 -14.95 -0.95 -9.73
C GLU A 55 -14.96 -1.73 -11.04
N ASN A 56 -15.09 -1.02 -12.16
CA ASN A 56 -15.02 -1.65 -13.47
C ASN A 56 -13.57 -2.03 -13.81
N VAL A 57 -13.28 -3.33 -13.88
CA VAL A 57 -11.94 -3.87 -14.17
C VAL A 57 -11.77 -4.35 -15.61
N ILE A 58 -12.87 -4.51 -16.36
CA ILE A 58 -12.86 -4.90 -17.78
C ILE A 58 -13.35 -3.76 -18.65
N ASP A 59 -12.51 -3.33 -19.59
CA ASP A 59 -12.88 -2.35 -20.60
C ASP A 59 -13.51 -3.05 -21.82
N ASN A 60 -14.84 -2.99 -21.89
CA ASN A 60 -15.62 -3.53 -23.00
C ASN A 60 -15.26 -2.92 -24.37
N ASN A 61 -14.65 -1.73 -24.42
CA ASN A 61 -14.19 -1.15 -25.68
C ASN A 61 -12.95 -1.86 -26.23
N LYS A 62 -12.15 -2.48 -25.34
CA LYS A 62 -10.98 -3.29 -25.67
C LYS A 62 -11.31 -4.78 -25.87
N ALA A 63 -12.59 -5.15 -25.81
CA ALA A 63 -13.01 -6.54 -25.93
C ALA A 63 -12.55 -7.18 -27.25
N ILE A 64 -12.07 -8.41 -27.13
CA ILE A 64 -11.68 -9.25 -28.28
C ILE A 64 -12.91 -9.51 -29.15
N LYS A 65 -12.73 -9.44 -30.46
CA LYS A 65 -13.79 -9.46 -31.47
C LYS A 65 -13.55 -10.56 -32.48
N PHE A 66 -14.59 -11.31 -32.79
CA PHE A 66 -14.57 -12.36 -33.83
C PHE A 66 -15.72 -12.20 -34.81
N PRO A 67 -15.60 -12.68 -36.05
CA PRO A 67 -16.73 -12.80 -36.96
C PRO A 67 -17.86 -13.61 -36.32
N VAL A 68 -19.10 -13.13 -36.41
CA VAL A 68 -20.27 -13.85 -35.86
C VAL A 68 -20.46 -15.21 -36.53
N THR A 69 -19.99 -15.34 -37.77
CA THR A 69 -20.09 -16.56 -38.58
C THR A 69 -19.27 -17.72 -38.02
N THR A 70 -18.21 -17.43 -37.25
CA THR A 70 -17.31 -18.43 -36.64
C THR A 70 -17.57 -18.61 -35.14
N ASN A 71 -18.29 -17.69 -34.51
CA ASN A 71 -18.50 -17.65 -33.05
C ASN A 71 -19.97 -17.31 -32.71
N ILE A 72 -20.91 -18.02 -33.33
CA ILE A 72 -22.35 -17.76 -33.18
C ILE A 72 -22.84 -18.02 -31.74
N ASP A 73 -22.14 -18.87 -30.99
CA ASP A 73 -22.38 -19.15 -29.57
C ASP A 73 -22.26 -17.89 -28.70
N TYR A 74 -21.35 -16.97 -29.06
CA TYR A 74 -21.21 -15.69 -28.35
C TYR A 74 -22.41 -14.77 -28.61
N LEU A 75 -22.99 -14.79 -29.82
CA LEU A 75 -24.23 -14.06 -30.09
C LEU A 75 -25.39 -14.63 -29.27
N PHE A 76 -25.52 -15.96 -29.18
CA PHE A 76 -26.55 -16.59 -28.35
C PHE A 76 -26.37 -16.27 -26.87
N TYR A 77 -25.13 -16.21 -26.37
CA TYR A 77 -24.84 -15.76 -25.01
C TYR A 77 -25.38 -14.34 -24.76
N LYS A 78 -25.09 -13.39 -25.66
CA LYS A 78 -25.55 -12.01 -25.56
C LYS A 78 -27.07 -11.87 -25.56
N ILE A 79 -27.75 -12.64 -26.44
CA ILE A 79 -29.22 -12.68 -26.49
C ILE A 79 -29.79 -13.23 -25.18
N LYS A 80 -29.21 -14.33 -24.66
CA LYS A 80 -29.67 -14.97 -23.42
C LYS A 80 -29.52 -14.04 -22.21
N ASN A 81 -28.44 -13.26 -22.17
CA ASN A 81 -28.18 -12.31 -21.08
C ASN A 81 -28.77 -10.91 -21.31
N LEU A 82 -29.63 -10.75 -22.31
CA LEU A 82 -30.32 -9.49 -22.61
C LEU A 82 -29.36 -8.30 -22.86
N GLU A 83 -28.20 -8.57 -23.44
CA GLU A 83 -27.24 -7.54 -23.87
C GLU A 83 -27.72 -6.90 -25.19
N ILE A 84 -28.82 -6.14 -25.13
CA ILE A 84 -29.58 -5.66 -26.31
C ILE A 84 -28.70 -4.80 -27.24
N LEU A 85 -27.93 -3.86 -26.67
CA LEU A 85 -27.08 -2.96 -27.47
C LEU A 85 -25.96 -3.71 -28.19
N ASP A 86 -25.33 -4.67 -27.52
CA ASP A 86 -24.26 -5.47 -28.10
C ASP A 86 -24.78 -6.48 -29.11
N THR A 87 -25.96 -7.04 -28.88
CA THR A 87 -26.67 -7.89 -29.85
C THR A 87 -26.96 -7.09 -31.12
N TYR A 88 -27.51 -5.88 -30.99
CA TYR A 88 -27.77 -5.00 -32.12
C TYR A 88 -26.48 -4.65 -32.89
N LYS A 89 -25.41 -4.25 -32.18
CA LYS A 89 -24.08 -3.98 -32.77
C LYS A 89 -23.54 -5.20 -33.52
N THR A 90 -23.70 -6.40 -32.96
CA THR A 90 -23.25 -7.64 -33.60
C THR A 90 -23.97 -7.90 -34.91
N VAL A 91 -25.30 -7.69 -34.94
CA VAL A 91 -26.12 -7.88 -36.15
C VAL A 91 -25.71 -6.91 -37.26
N ILE A 92 -25.45 -5.63 -36.93
CA ILE A 92 -25.11 -4.62 -37.95
C ILE A 92 -23.65 -4.68 -38.41
N THR A 93 -22.72 -5.12 -37.56
CA THR A 93 -21.28 -5.16 -37.89
C THR A 93 -20.81 -6.54 -38.37
N GLY A 94 -21.56 -7.60 -38.10
CA GLY A 94 -21.14 -8.97 -38.36
C GLY A 94 -20.04 -9.48 -37.42
N VAL A 95 -19.73 -8.73 -36.36
CA VAL A 95 -18.65 -9.02 -35.41
C VAL A 95 -19.21 -9.10 -34.00
N VAL A 96 -18.86 -10.17 -33.28
CA VAL A 96 -19.29 -10.42 -31.91
C VAL A 96 -18.11 -10.29 -30.94
N THR A 97 -18.35 -9.69 -29.77
CA THR A 97 -17.34 -9.62 -28.70
C THR A 97 -17.35 -10.89 -27.85
N VAL A 98 -16.16 -11.28 -27.38
CA VAL A 98 -15.99 -12.41 -26.47
C VAL A 98 -16.75 -12.15 -25.16
N PRO A 99 -17.57 -13.10 -24.67
CA PRO A 99 -18.22 -13.01 -23.37
C PRO A 99 -17.25 -12.82 -22.20
N ILE A 100 -17.61 -11.99 -21.22
CA ILE A 100 -16.75 -11.70 -20.06
C ILE A 100 -16.38 -12.99 -19.30
N ASN A 101 -17.33 -13.90 -19.08
CA ASN A 101 -17.06 -15.18 -18.40
C ASN A 101 -16.03 -16.11 -19.09
N LYS A 102 -15.67 -15.84 -20.36
CA LYS A 102 -14.60 -16.55 -21.07
C LYS A 102 -13.22 -15.97 -20.77
N VAL A 103 -13.15 -14.71 -20.38
CA VAL A 103 -11.90 -13.97 -20.13
C VAL A 103 -11.68 -13.65 -18.65
N SER A 104 -12.72 -13.70 -17.83
CA SER A 104 -12.68 -13.48 -16.39
C SER A 104 -12.90 -14.76 -15.58
N ALA A 105 -12.48 -14.73 -14.33
CA ALA A 105 -12.79 -15.73 -13.31
C ALA A 105 -13.29 -15.07 -12.02
N LEU A 106 -12.90 -15.61 -10.85
CA LEU A 106 -13.38 -15.21 -9.54
C LEU A 106 -13.17 -13.70 -9.29
N GLY A 107 -14.13 -13.11 -8.57
CA GLY A 107 -14.07 -11.71 -8.17
C GLY A 107 -14.55 -10.71 -9.22
N ILE A 108 -15.08 -11.16 -10.37
CA ILE A 108 -15.55 -10.29 -11.46
C ILE A 108 -16.96 -10.71 -11.90
N SER A 109 -17.83 -9.73 -12.11
CA SER A 109 -19.20 -9.90 -12.58
C SER A 109 -19.27 -10.15 -14.09
N ASP A 110 -20.45 -10.56 -14.57
CA ASP A 110 -20.71 -10.66 -16.01
C ASP A 110 -20.72 -9.29 -16.71
N SER A 111 -20.78 -8.17 -15.97
CA SER A 111 -20.64 -6.81 -16.50
C SER A 111 -19.19 -6.30 -16.52
N GLY A 112 -18.25 -7.02 -15.90
CA GLY A 112 -16.84 -6.65 -15.84
C GLY A 112 -16.44 -5.87 -14.59
N GLU A 113 -17.32 -5.80 -13.60
CA GLU A 113 -17.11 -5.11 -12.33
C GLU A 113 -16.57 -6.08 -11.27
N ALA A 114 -15.72 -5.57 -10.39
CA ALA A 114 -15.21 -6.34 -9.26
C ALA A 114 -16.33 -6.62 -8.24
N GLN A 115 -16.44 -7.84 -7.72
CA GLN A 115 -17.53 -8.24 -6.82
C GLN A 115 -17.19 -9.39 -5.87
N GLY A 116 -17.94 -9.52 -4.78
CA GLY A 116 -17.92 -10.73 -3.94
C GLY A 116 -16.78 -10.77 -2.93
N PHE A 117 -16.23 -9.62 -2.57
CA PHE A 117 -15.20 -9.48 -1.55
C PHE A 117 -15.30 -8.12 -0.84
N LYS A 118 -14.72 -7.99 0.35
CA LYS A 118 -14.68 -6.74 1.10
C LYS A 118 -13.24 -6.29 1.34
N GLY A 119 -12.97 -5.02 1.06
CA GLY A 119 -11.65 -4.41 1.27
C GLY A 119 -10.83 -4.32 -0.02
N PRO A 120 -9.53 -4.06 0.09
CA PRO A 120 -8.68 -3.72 -1.05
C PRO A 120 -8.20 -4.98 -1.75
N GLY A 121 -8.99 -5.51 -2.70
CA GLY A 121 -8.61 -6.64 -3.55
C GLY A 121 -7.48 -6.30 -4.52
N VAL A 122 -6.99 -7.31 -5.25
CA VAL A 122 -5.91 -7.15 -6.23
C VAL A 122 -6.32 -7.74 -7.58
N LEU A 123 -6.16 -6.96 -8.65
CA LEU A 123 -6.39 -7.44 -10.01
C LEU A 123 -5.22 -8.34 -10.44
N VAL A 124 -5.51 -9.61 -10.74
CA VAL A 124 -4.51 -10.60 -11.16
C VAL A 124 -4.82 -11.16 -12.55
N PHE A 125 -3.78 -11.68 -13.19
CA PHE A 125 -3.90 -12.51 -14.39
C PHE A 125 -3.34 -13.89 -14.10
N LYS A 126 -4.22 -14.87 -13.98
CA LYS A 126 -3.87 -16.24 -13.60
C LYS A 126 -4.69 -17.21 -14.43
N ASP A 127 -4.07 -18.33 -14.82
CA ASP A 127 -4.71 -19.38 -15.61
C ASP A 127 -5.38 -18.85 -16.89
N ASN A 128 -4.71 -17.89 -17.55
CA ASN A 128 -5.18 -17.17 -18.74
C ASN A 128 -6.50 -16.41 -18.56
N LYS A 129 -6.81 -16.00 -17.32
CA LYS A 129 -8.02 -15.24 -17.00
C LYS A 129 -7.70 -14.04 -16.11
N ILE A 130 -8.51 -13.00 -16.26
CA ILE A 130 -8.53 -11.83 -15.39
C ILE A 130 -9.32 -12.21 -14.14
N SER A 131 -8.82 -11.91 -12.95
CA SER A 131 -9.53 -12.17 -11.69
C SER A 131 -9.24 -11.07 -10.69
N VAL A 132 -10.11 -10.91 -9.70
CA VAL A 132 -9.83 -10.06 -8.54
C VAL A 132 -9.71 -10.97 -7.32
N GLU A 133 -8.50 -11.07 -6.79
CA GLU A 133 -8.25 -11.81 -5.55
C GLU A 133 -8.72 -10.97 -4.36
N SER A 134 -9.44 -11.61 -3.45
CA SER A 134 -9.85 -10.98 -2.19
C SER A 134 -8.61 -10.66 -1.34
N PRO A 135 -8.64 -9.57 -0.55
CA PRO A 135 -7.51 -9.23 0.30
C PRO A 135 -7.26 -10.33 1.33
N ASN A 136 -5.98 -10.63 1.57
CA ASN A 136 -5.57 -11.39 2.74
C ASN A 136 -5.98 -10.64 4.02
N ALA A 137 -6.13 -11.39 5.12
CA ALA A 137 -6.52 -10.84 6.41
C ALA A 137 -5.58 -9.73 6.90
N LEU A 138 -4.29 -9.82 6.59
CA LEU A 138 -3.26 -8.87 6.98
C LEU A 138 -2.45 -8.53 5.74
N ILE A 139 -2.41 -7.24 5.38
CA ILE A 139 -1.63 -6.75 4.23
C ILE A 139 -0.74 -5.61 4.70
N TRP A 140 0.52 -5.68 4.33
CA TRP A 140 1.50 -4.62 4.56
C TRP A 140 2.29 -4.35 3.29
N GLY A 141 2.79 -3.12 3.16
CA GLY A 141 3.76 -2.71 2.13
C GLY A 141 4.91 -1.96 2.76
N LYS A 142 6.02 -1.80 2.04
CA LYS A 142 7.19 -1.04 2.50
C LYS A 142 7.13 0.40 2.01
N THR A 143 7.48 1.31 2.90
CA THR A 143 7.63 2.73 2.58
C THR A 143 8.81 2.92 1.62
N VAL A 144 8.55 3.50 0.45
CA VAL A 144 9.57 3.80 -0.57
C VAL A 144 9.52 5.28 -0.96
N PRO A 145 10.65 5.88 -1.39
CA PRO A 145 10.64 7.26 -1.87
C PRO A 145 9.81 7.36 -3.16
N TYR A 146 8.95 8.37 -3.25
CA TYR A 146 8.14 8.61 -4.45
C TYR A 146 8.55 9.91 -5.16
N THR A 147 8.50 11.03 -4.44
CA THR A 147 8.95 12.33 -4.95
C THR A 147 10.21 12.74 -4.20
N THR A 148 11.29 12.94 -4.94
CA THR A 148 12.59 13.33 -4.40
C THR A 148 13.05 14.65 -5.02
N LEU A 149 13.56 15.54 -4.18
CA LEU A 149 14.22 16.77 -4.59
C LEU A 149 15.72 16.51 -4.62
N THR A 150 16.35 16.70 -5.78
CA THR A 150 17.81 16.67 -5.92
C THR A 150 18.34 18.09 -5.99
N LYS A 151 19.28 18.43 -5.11
CA LYS A 151 19.94 19.73 -5.08
C LYS A 151 20.80 19.93 -6.34
N THR A 152 20.67 21.10 -6.95
CA THR A 152 21.50 21.57 -8.07
C THR A 152 22.14 22.90 -7.71
N GLU A 153 23.11 23.36 -8.51
CA GLU A 153 23.79 24.64 -8.33
C GLU A 153 22.80 25.81 -8.16
N ASN A 154 21.76 25.84 -9.00
CA ASN A 154 20.83 26.98 -9.09
C ASN A 154 19.44 26.72 -8.51
N GLY A 155 19.20 25.56 -7.88
CA GLY A 155 17.85 25.18 -7.47
C GLY A 155 17.69 23.69 -7.16
N LEU A 156 16.51 23.17 -7.44
CA LEU A 156 16.10 21.80 -7.17
C LEU A 156 15.54 21.14 -8.43
N LYS A 157 15.85 19.85 -8.63
CA LYS A 157 15.14 18.98 -9.56
C LYS A 157 14.16 18.13 -8.77
N MET A 158 12.88 18.19 -9.12
CA MET A 158 11.87 17.29 -8.60
C MET A 158 11.81 16.04 -9.48
N ILE A 159 12.03 14.90 -8.88
CA ILE A 159 12.09 13.59 -9.54
C ILE A 159 10.95 12.73 -9.00
N GLU A 160 10.15 12.19 -9.92
CA GLU A 160 9.13 11.19 -9.63
C GLU A 160 9.31 10.00 -10.56
N LYS A 161 9.29 8.77 -10.03
CA LYS A 161 9.46 7.54 -10.83
C LYS A 161 10.68 7.60 -11.77
N ASN A 162 11.81 8.09 -11.26
CA ASN A 162 13.08 8.30 -11.98
C ASN A 162 13.01 9.27 -13.17
N LYS A 163 11.98 10.14 -13.23
CA LYS A 163 11.85 11.19 -14.24
C LYS A 163 11.82 12.55 -13.58
N THR A 164 12.57 13.51 -14.13
CA THR A 164 12.44 14.90 -13.71
C THR A 164 11.09 15.42 -14.17
N VAL A 165 10.25 15.81 -13.20
CA VAL A 165 8.92 16.37 -13.46
C VAL A 165 8.91 17.90 -13.36
N LYS A 166 9.87 18.48 -12.63
CA LYS A 166 9.96 19.94 -12.42
C LYS A 166 11.38 20.38 -12.07
N ILE A 167 11.74 21.60 -12.47
CA ILE A 167 12.94 22.30 -12.02
C ILE A 167 12.48 23.56 -11.29
N ILE A 168 13.03 23.82 -10.11
CA ILE A 168 12.59 24.89 -9.20
C ILE A 168 13.82 25.71 -8.80
N ALA A 169 13.85 26.99 -9.14
CA ALA A 169 14.90 27.89 -8.67
C ALA A 169 14.75 28.16 -7.16
N ILE A 170 15.85 28.44 -6.46
CA ILE A 170 15.88 28.58 -4.99
C ILE A 170 14.90 29.65 -4.50
N ASP A 171 14.83 30.78 -5.20
CA ASP A 171 13.94 31.92 -4.94
C ASP A 171 12.45 31.59 -5.15
N ASN A 172 12.15 30.49 -5.85
CA ASN A 172 10.81 30.06 -6.21
C ASN A 172 10.30 28.91 -5.35
N ILE A 173 11.01 28.48 -4.29
CA ILE A 173 10.54 27.43 -3.38
C ILE A 173 9.41 27.97 -2.50
N ASN A 174 8.19 27.45 -2.69
CA ASN A 174 6.99 27.80 -1.92
C ASN A 174 5.92 26.69 -2.06
N ASN A 175 4.81 26.81 -1.34
CA ASN A 175 3.74 25.79 -1.31
C ASN A 175 3.07 25.52 -2.68
N ASN A 176 3.22 26.41 -3.66
CA ASN A 176 2.72 26.19 -5.03
C ASN A 176 3.75 25.49 -5.93
N THR A 177 5.03 25.49 -5.52
CA THR A 177 6.10 24.91 -6.33
C THR A 177 6.54 23.54 -5.84
N VAL A 178 6.44 23.27 -4.54
CA VAL A 178 6.77 21.99 -3.89
C VAL A 178 5.59 21.38 -3.14
N TYR A 179 5.57 20.06 -3.06
CA TYR A 179 4.69 19.35 -2.14
C TYR A 179 5.10 19.63 -0.69
N HIS A 180 4.11 19.73 0.19
CA HIS A 180 4.31 20.17 1.57
C HIS A 180 3.53 19.33 2.59
N ASP A 181 3.21 18.07 2.21
CA ASP A 181 2.46 17.15 3.06
C ASP A 181 3.28 16.65 4.25
N VAL A 182 4.61 16.57 4.10
CA VAL A 182 5.53 16.03 5.13
C VAL A 182 6.49 17.09 5.66
N LEU A 183 7.03 17.93 4.77
CA LEU A 183 7.95 19.01 5.11
C LEU A 183 7.37 20.33 4.60
N SER A 184 7.48 21.39 5.39
CA SER A 184 7.05 22.71 4.92
C SER A 184 7.95 23.19 3.78
N SER A 185 7.45 24.09 2.93
CA SER A 185 8.30 24.72 1.91
C SER A 185 9.48 25.50 2.52
N GLU A 186 9.32 26.01 3.75
CA GLU A 186 10.39 26.65 4.51
C GLU A 186 11.49 25.65 4.90
N ASP A 187 11.12 24.47 5.42
CA ASP A 187 12.08 23.41 5.76
C ASP A 187 12.86 22.95 4.52
N ILE A 188 12.17 22.79 3.40
CA ILE A 188 12.77 22.43 2.11
C ILE A 188 13.73 23.54 1.66
N GLY A 189 13.33 24.81 1.76
CA GLY A 189 14.18 25.96 1.45
C GLY A 189 15.45 25.97 2.32
N ASN A 190 15.29 25.82 3.63
CA ASN A 190 16.39 25.78 4.60
C ASN A 190 17.34 24.59 4.35
N TRP A 191 16.82 23.41 4.02
CA TRP A 191 17.63 22.27 3.62
C TRP A 191 18.41 22.59 2.34
N SER A 192 17.76 23.16 1.32
CA SER A 192 18.38 23.44 0.01
C SER A 192 19.55 24.44 0.05
N LEU A 193 19.61 25.29 1.08
CA LEU A 193 20.71 26.23 1.31
C LEU A 193 21.92 25.59 1.98
N LYS A 194 21.73 24.45 2.67
CA LYS A 194 22.76 23.73 3.42
C LYS A 194 23.27 22.48 2.68
N ALA A 195 22.44 21.93 1.80
CA ALA A 195 22.72 20.72 1.04
C ALA A 195 23.73 20.96 -0.08
N ASP A 196 24.55 19.96 -0.35
CA ASP A 196 25.51 19.95 -1.44
C ASP A 196 24.82 19.58 -2.77
N THR A 197 25.41 19.99 -3.90
CA THR A 197 24.89 19.62 -5.21
C THR A 197 24.93 18.10 -5.39
N GLY A 198 23.78 17.51 -5.75
CA GLY A 198 23.60 16.06 -5.84
C GLY A 198 22.90 15.44 -4.63
N ASP A 199 22.78 16.16 -3.51
CA ASP A 199 22.05 15.69 -2.35
C ASP A 199 20.56 15.51 -2.64
N ASN A 200 19.96 14.54 -1.96
CA ASN A 200 18.57 14.15 -2.18
C ASN A 200 17.74 14.32 -0.91
N LEU A 201 16.51 14.83 -1.09
CA LEU A 201 15.49 14.94 -0.05
C LEU A 201 14.18 14.33 -0.56
N THR A 202 13.73 13.25 0.06
CA THR A 202 12.41 12.67 -0.22
C THR A 202 11.33 13.50 0.49
N ILE A 203 10.33 13.94 -0.26
CA ILE A 203 9.23 14.79 0.25
C ILE A 203 7.86 14.12 0.15
N ARG A 204 7.75 13.01 -0.57
CA ARG A 204 6.55 12.17 -0.63
C ARG A 204 6.93 10.70 -0.67
N TYR A 205 6.11 9.89 -0.03
CA TYR A 205 6.35 8.47 0.18
C TYR A 205 5.23 7.63 -0.44
N ALA A 206 5.61 6.57 -1.13
CA ALA A 206 4.70 5.56 -1.66
C ALA A 206 4.82 4.27 -0.82
N LEU A 207 3.90 3.35 -1.07
CA LEU A 207 3.99 1.99 -0.57
C LEU A 207 4.23 1.05 -1.75
N ASP A 208 5.18 0.13 -1.59
CA ASP A 208 5.54 -0.89 -2.58
C ASP A 208 5.92 -2.19 -1.87
N ASP A 209 6.31 -3.23 -2.60
CA ASP A 209 6.74 -4.53 -2.04
C ASP A 209 5.71 -5.08 -1.03
N PHE A 210 4.46 -5.10 -1.47
CA PHE A 210 3.35 -5.56 -0.66
C PHE A 210 3.37 -7.06 -0.45
N SER A 211 2.88 -7.50 0.71
CA SER A 211 2.79 -8.92 1.08
C SER A 211 1.91 -9.77 0.16
N ASP A 212 1.06 -9.15 -0.66
CA ASP A 212 0.23 -9.80 -1.68
C ASP A 212 0.65 -9.47 -3.12
N ASN A 213 1.85 -8.91 -3.30
CA ASN A 213 2.46 -8.59 -4.59
C ASN A 213 1.67 -7.59 -5.45
N ARG A 214 0.78 -6.79 -4.85
CA ARG A 214 0.18 -5.65 -5.56
C ARG A 214 1.26 -4.62 -5.94
N ASN A 215 0.98 -3.85 -6.98
CA ASN A 215 1.85 -2.78 -7.45
C ASN A 215 1.99 -1.67 -6.42
N LEU A 216 3.04 -0.87 -6.61
CA LEU A 216 3.24 0.41 -5.95
C LEU A 216 1.97 1.26 -5.93
N VAL A 217 1.62 1.72 -4.73
CA VAL A 217 0.53 2.66 -4.48
C VAL A 217 1.13 4.05 -4.23
N SER A 218 0.78 5.01 -5.09
CA SER A 218 1.25 6.39 -5.00
C SER A 218 0.72 7.08 -3.73
N PRO A 219 1.38 8.16 -3.25
CA PRO A 219 0.95 8.84 -2.02
C PRO A 219 -0.52 9.30 -2.07
N ASP A 220 -0.99 9.79 -3.22
CA ASP A 220 -2.38 10.20 -3.44
C ASP A 220 -3.37 9.04 -3.27
N ASN A 221 -2.96 7.84 -3.69
CA ASN A 221 -3.79 6.65 -3.65
C ASN A 221 -3.72 5.93 -2.29
N ILE A 222 -2.66 6.10 -1.49
CA ILE A 222 -2.59 5.52 -0.14
C ILE A 222 -3.77 6.01 0.70
N LYS A 223 -4.00 7.32 0.71
CA LYS A 223 -5.10 7.95 1.46
C LYS A 223 -6.46 7.48 0.94
N LEU A 224 -6.61 7.34 -0.38
CA LEU A 224 -7.85 6.88 -1.01
C LEU A 224 -8.16 5.41 -0.67
N TYR A 225 -7.16 4.53 -0.77
CA TYR A 225 -7.35 3.09 -0.65
C TYR A 225 -7.31 2.59 0.79
N PHE A 226 -6.44 3.16 1.62
CA PHE A 226 -6.14 2.66 2.96
C PHE A 226 -6.46 3.66 4.07
N GLY A 227 -6.84 4.89 3.72
CA GLY A 227 -7.27 5.93 4.65
C GLY A 227 -6.16 6.81 5.20
N GLU A 228 -6.57 7.84 5.94
CA GLU A 228 -5.70 8.89 6.49
C GLU A 228 -4.65 8.36 7.47
N SER A 229 -5.01 7.36 8.28
CA SER A 229 -4.10 6.80 9.29
C SER A 229 -2.89 6.13 8.66
N VAL A 230 -3.11 5.35 7.59
CA VAL A 230 -2.04 4.66 6.85
C VAL A 230 -1.17 5.68 6.11
N TYR A 231 -1.78 6.70 5.51
CA TYR A 231 -1.05 7.80 4.89
C TYR A 231 -0.13 8.52 5.89
N ASN A 232 -0.66 8.89 7.05
CA ASN A 232 0.11 9.56 8.10
C ASN A 232 1.20 8.66 8.67
N TYR A 233 0.94 7.37 8.85
CA TYR A 233 1.95 6.40 9.28
C TYR A 233 3.10 6.32 8.28
N THR A 234 2.78 6.17 6.99
CA THR A 234 3.77 6.09 5.90
C THR A 234 4.72 7.29 5.90
N ASN A 235 4.21 8.49 6.21
CA ASN A 235 4.98 9.74 6.22
C ASN A 235 5.82 9.98 7.49
N LYS A 236 5.60 9.21 8.57
CA LYS A 236 6.27 9.39 9.87
C LYS A 236 7.38 8.38 10.15
N HIS A 237 7.42 7.27 9.40
CA HIS A 237 8.41 6.21 9.58
C HIS A 237 9.53 6.27 8.54
N ASN A 238 10.64 5.59 8.83
CA ASN A 238 11.79 5.53 7.93
C ASN A 238 11.45 4.85 6.60
N LEU A 239 12.20 5.21 5.56
CA LEU A 239 12.25 4.42 4.32
C LEU A 239 12.57 2.95 4.61
N GLY A 240 11.93 2.05 3.86
CA GLY A 240 12.06 0.60 4.02
C GLY A 240 11.23 0.02 5.18
N THR A 241 10.63 0.86 6.03
CA THR A 241 9.78 0.38 7.14
C THR A 241 8.49 -0.21 6.59
N PRO A 242 8.08 -1.42 7.04
CA PRO A 242 6.79 -1.97 6.70
C PRO A 242 5.65 -1.17 7.34
N THR A 243 4.58 -0.95 6.57
CA THR A 243 3.34 -0.28 6.99
C THR A 243 2.19 -1.26 6.81
N MET A 244 1.47 -1.55 7.89
CA MET A 244 0.22 -2.33 7.82
C MET A 244 -0.87 -1.47 7.17
N VAL A 245 -1.41 -1.92 6.03
CA VAL A 245 -2.40 -1.16 5.24
C VAL A 245 -3.81 -1.70 5.38
N TYR A 246 -3.95 -2.97 5.75
CA TYR A 246 -5.25 -3.60 5.90
C TYR A 246 -5.19 -4.71 6.94
N MET A 247 -6.19 -4.74 7.80
CA MET A 247 -6.41 -5.78 8.79
C MET A 247 -7.89 -6.14 8.82
N SER A 248 -8.21 -7.41 8.62
CA SER A 248 -9.55 -7.95 8.78
C SER A 248 -9.50 -9.35 9.38
N ASN A 249 -10.57 -9.73 10.08
CA ASN A 249 -10.73 -11.05 10.67
C ASN A 249 -9.46 -11.55 11.42
N TYR A 250 -8.99 -10.75 12.38
CA TYR A 250 -7.78 -11.03 13.15
C TYR A 250 -8.09 -11.08 14.65
N SER A 251 -7.22 -11.72 15.41
CA SER A 251 -7.21 -11.70 16.86
C SER A 251 -5.92 -11.06 17.39
N GLU A 252 -6.04 -10.49 18.59
CA GLU A 252 -4.92 -9.89 19.32
C GLU A 252 -4.61 -10.73 20.56
N GLU A 253 -3.35 -11.06 20.75
CA GLU A 253 -2.85 -11.81 21.92
C GLU A 253 -1.69 -11.05 22.55
N VAL A 254 -1.68 -10.88 23.87
CA VAL A 254 -0.52 -10.33 24.56
C VAL A 254 0.59 -11.37 24.53
N LEU A 255 1.67 -11.06 23.81
CA LEU A 255 2.82 -11.95 23.69
C LEU A 255 3.78 -11.78 24.87
N THR A 256 4.13 -10.54 25.19
CA THR A 256 5.01 -10.21 26.31
C THR A 256 4.72 -8.82 26.86
N GLU A 257 5.06 -8.63 28.13
CA GLU A 257 5.00 -7.33 28.80
C GLU A 257 6.29 -7.10 29.60
N SER A 258 6.67 -5.84 29.73
CA SER A 258 7.78 -5.43 30.58
C SER A 258 7.62 -3.99 31.03
N TYR A 259 8.43 -3.58 32.01
CA TYR A 259 8.48 -2.22 32.49
C TYR A 259 9.89 -1.82 32.93
N SER A 260 10.15 -0.51 33.00
CA SER A 260 11.35 0.06 33.61
C SER A 260 11.00 1.37 34.31
N TYR A 261 11.83 1.80 35.25
CA TYR A 261 11.71 3.09 35.93
C TYR A 261 12.72 4.10 35.37
N LEU A 262 12.33 5.39 35.32
CA LEU A 262 13.22 6.47 34.90
C LEU A 262 14.33 6.72 35.95
N GLY A 263 13.95 6.85 37.22
CA GLY A 263 14.86 7.20 38.32
C GLY A 263 15.39 8.63 38.23
N SER A 264 16.23 9.04 39.19
CA SER A 264 16.82 10.38 39.25
C SER A 264 18.30 10.38 38.89
N TYR A 265 18.68 11.27 37.97
CA TYR A 265 20.05 11.59 37.58
C TYR A 265 20.13 13.11 37.34
N PRO A 266 20.13 13.93 38.41
CA PRO A 266 20.00 15.38 38.31
C PRO A 266 21.10 16.04 37.48
N GLN A 267 22.30 15.44 37.43
CA GLN A 267 23.43 15.92 36.64
C GLN A 267 23.12 16.01 35.13
N TYR A 268 22.09 15.28 34.67
CA TYR A 268 21.64 15.27 33.28
C TYR A 268 20.27 15.92 33.08
N ASN A 269 19.78 16.66 34.09
CA ASN A 269 18.46 17.29 34.17
C ASN A 269 17.30 16.29 34.12
N ASP A 270 16.69 16.03 35.27
CA ASP A 270 15.60 15.07 35.39
C ASP A 270 14.33 15.44 34.61
N ALA A 271 14.05 16.73 34.39
CA ALA A 271 12.93 17.15 33.57
C ALA A 271 13.18 16.82 32.09
N THR A 272 14.39 17.09 31.59
CA THR A 272 14.82 16.69 30.24
C THR A 272 14.75 15.17 30.05
N ARG A 273 15.18 14.42 31.06
CA ARG A 273 15.12 12.95 31.04
C ARG A 273 13.69 12.44 30.96
N ALA A 274 12.78 12.98 31.77
CA ALA A 274 11.36 12.61 31.74
C ALA A 274 10.71 12.98 30.40
N PHE A 275 11.05 14.15 29.83
CA PHE A 275 10.62 14.53 28.50
C PHE A 275 11.08 13.51 27.45
N ASN A 276 12.37 13.17 27.42
CA ASN A 276 12.93 12.21 26.46
C ASN A 276 12.35 10.81 26.62
N ALA A 277 12.06 10.36 27.84
CA ALA A 277 11.40 9.09 28.08
C ALA A 277 10.01 9.05 27.44
N ASN A 278 9.23 10.12 27.57
CA ASN A 278 7.93 10.26 26.92
C ASN A 278 8.04 10.32 25.39
N GLN A 279 9.03 11.03 24.85
CA GLN A 279 9.26 11.09 23.41
C GLN A 279 9.60 9.71 22.83
N PHE A 280 10.45 8.94 23.53
CA PHE A 280 10.77 7.56 23.11
C PHE A 280 9.51 6.70 23.06
N THR A 281 8.72 6.71 24.13
CA THR A 281 7.45 5.98 24.20
C THR A 281 6.51 6.37 23.06
N LYS A 282 6.39 7.67 22.76
CA LYS A 282 5.59 8.16 21.62
C LYS A 282 6.11 7.65 20.28
N ALA A 283 7.42 7.67 20.06
CA ALA A 283 8.04 7.24 18.82
C ALA A 283 7.79 5.75 18.51
N TRP A 284 7.67 4.92 19.53
CA TRP A 284 7.51 3.46 19.36
C TRP A 284 6.07 2.96 19.50
N ASN A 285 5.21 3.70 20.21
CA ASN A 285 3.84 3.27 20.46
C ASN A 285 3.03 3.15 19.16
N GLY A 286 2.47 1.97 18.93
CA GLY A 286 1.67 1.66 17.75
C GLY A 286 2.47 1.09 16.58
N THR A 287 3.79 0.94 16.69
CA THR A 287 4.63 0.36 15.63
C THR A 287 4.24 -1.10 15.39
N ILE A 288 3.91 -1.44 14.13
CA ILE A 288 3.60 -2.81 13.72
C ILE A 288 4.78 -3.37 12.92
N ILE A 289 5.23 -4.57 13.28
CA ILE A 289 6.34 -5.26 12.63
C ILE A 289 5.81 -6.58 12.05
N PRO A 290 5.62 -6.67 10.72
CA PRO A 290 5.24 -7.91 10.06
C PRO A 290 6.21 -9.07 10.28
N PRO A 291 5.81 -10.32 9.96
CA PRO A 291 6.67 -11.49 10.06
C PRO A 291 7.94 -11.32 9.24
N ASN A 292 9.06 -11.82 9.76
CA ASN A 292 10.35 -11.83 9.08
C ASN A 292 10.77 -10.47 8.50
N SER A 293 10.45 -9.40 9.22
CA SER A 293 10.71 -8.02 8.78
C SER A 293 11.30 -7.18 9.91
N THR A 294 11.79 -6.01 9.55
CA THR A 294 12.43 -5.07 10.46
C THR A 294 11.72 -3.73 10.38
N ALA A 295 11.53 -3.08 11.52
CA ALA A 295 10.93 -1.75 11.61
C ALA A 295 11.63 -0.88 12.67
N SER A 296 11.41 0.43 12.55
CA SER A 296 11.82 1.44 13.55
C SER A 296 10.62 2.22 14.07
N GLY A 297 10.83 2.98 15.15
CA GLY A 297 9.90 4.02 15.57
C GLY A 297 9.81 5.19 14.59
N GLU A 298 9.01 6.19 14.95
CA GLU A 298 8.80 7.42 14.19
C GLU A 298 10.09 8.27 14.09
N THR A 299 10.29 8.90 12.94
CA THR A 299 11.52 9.66 12.60
C THR A 299 11.46 11.13 13.01
N MET A 300 10.25 11.69 13.08
CA MET A 300 10.00 13.11 13.32
C MET A 300 9.83 13.46 14.80
N ILE A 301 10.16 12.53 15.70
CA ILE A 301 10.12 12.75 17.15
C ILE A 301 11.43 13.36 17.63
N GLY A 302 11.37 14.59 18.13
CA GLY A 302 12.51 15.33 18.66
C GLY A 302 12.89 14.89 20.07
N PHE A 303 14.20 14.78 20.32
CA PHE A 303 14.76 14.51 21.65
C PHE A 303 15.56 15.72 22.11
N ALA A 304 15.39 16.09 23.38
CA ALA A 304 16.18 17.13 24.00
C ALA A 304 17.59 16.60 24.32
N VAL A 305 18.58 17.47 24.25
CA VAL A 305 19.98 17.14 24.52
C VAL A 305 20.38 17.75 25.86
N SER A 306 21.03 16.92 26.69
CA SER A 306 21.69 17.34 27.92
C SER A 306 23.21 17.29 27.70
N LYS A 307 23.94 18.21 28.34
CA LYS A 307 25.41 18.24 28.26
C LYS A 307 25.97 16.99 28.94
N ASP A 308 26.87 16.30 28.23
CA ASP A 308 27.56 15.12 28.72
C ASP A 308 28.98 15.09 28.13
N PRO A 309 30.02 15.37 28.92
CA PRO A 309 31.41 15.33 28.47
C PRO A 309 31.87 13.95 27.99
N HIS A 310 31.19 12.88 28.41
CA HIS A 310 31.51 11.51 28.01
C HIS A 310 30.82 11.09 26.71
N ALA A 311 29.79 11.81 26.28
CA ALA A 311 29.12 11.56 25.02
C ALA A 311 29.98 12.07 23.84
N PRO A 312 30.08 11.30 22.74
CA PRO A 312 30.66 11.80 21.50
C PRO A 312 29.94 13.08 21.05
N GLY A 313 30.66 14.21 20.98
CA GLY A 313 30.08 15.52 20.66
C GLY A 313 29.64 16.37 21.86
N GLY A 314 29.85 15.89 23.10
CA GLY A 314 29.66 16.69 24.33
C GLY A 314 28.21 16.78 24.84
N GLY A 315 27.29 15.99 24.28
CA GLY A 315 25.90 15.92 24.74
C GLY A 315 25.17 14.66 24.30
N ALA A 316 24.13 14.29 25.05
CA ALA A 316 23.31 13.12 24.79
C ALA A 316 21.84 13.34 25.19
N SER A 317 20.95 12.58 24.55
CA SER A 317 19.53 12.55 24.91
C SER A 317 19.29 11.62 26.10
N HIS A 318 19.74 12.02 27.30
CA HIS A 318 19.50 11.23 28.51
C HIS A 318 18.00 11.04 28.77
N GLY A 319 17.64 9.91 29.39
CA GLY A 319 16.24 9.53 29.64
C GLY A 319 15.67 8.52 28.63
N VAL A 320 16.38 8.23 27.54
CA VAL A 320 15.97 7.24 26.53
C VAL A 320 16.33 5.79 26.88
N CYS A 321 17.34 5.56 27.73
CA CYS A 321 17.73 4.19 28.11
C CYS A 321 16.64 3.45 28.92
N PRO A 322 15.92 4.05 29.88
CA PRO A 322 14.82 3.38 30.57
C PRO A 322 13.69 2.85 29.66
N PRO A 323 13.09 3.64 28.76
CA PRO A 323 12.10 3.10 27.83
C PRO A 323 12.72 2.09 26.85
N ALA A 324 13.97 2.30 26.41
CA ALA A 324 14.69 1.32 25.58
C ALA A 324 14.90 -0.02 26.29
N ARG A 325 15.18 -0.03 27.60
CA ARG A 325 15.27 -1.27 28.40
C ARG A 325 13.94 -2.00 28.49
N SER A 326 12.84 -1.26 28.71
CA SER A 326 11.49 -1.81 28.67
C SER A 326 11.24 -2.46 27.30
N LEU A 327 11.44 -1.72 26.21
CA LEU A 327 11.29 -2.24 24.86
C LEU A 327 12.15 -3.48 24.60
N ARG A 328 13.46 -3.39 24.85
CA ARG A 328 14.41 -4.50 24.71
C ARG A 328 13.99 -5.74 25.49
N ALA A 329 13.54 -5.57 26.73
CA ALA A 329 13.12 -6.69 27.57
C ALA A 329 11.90 -7.40 26.97
N ALA A 330 10.91 -6.66 26.47
CA ALA A 330 9.74 -7.24 25.81
C ALA A 330 10.13 -7.95 24.50
N ILE A 331 10.98 -7.34 23.66
CA ILE A 331 11.49 -7.95 22.42
C ILE A 331 12.23 -9.27 22.71
N LEU A 332 13.19 -9.26 23.64
CA LEU A 332 13.98 -10.46 23.96
C LEU A 332 13.11 -11.55 24.59
N SER A 333 12.15 -11.19 25.44
CA SER A 333 11.21 -12.15 26.05
C SER A 333 10.29 -12.80 25.02
N ALA A 334 10.03 -12.12 23.90
CA ALA A 334 9.26 -12.67 22.77
C ALA A 334 10.09 -13.62 21.90
N GLY A 335 11.38 -13.83 22.22
CA GLY A 335 12.30 -14.67 21.45
C GLY A 335 12.88 -14.00 20.22
N PHE A 336 12.71 -12.68 20.08
CA PHE A 336 13.29 -11.91 18.98
C PHE A 336 14.74 -11.51 19.29
N PRO A 337 15.57 -11.25 18.27
CA PRO A 337 16.96 -10.83 18.47
C PRO A 337 17.05 -9.46 19.16
N LEU A 338 18.22 -9.19 19.74
CA LEU A 338 18.55 -7.87 20.30
C LEU A 338 18.33 -6.77 19.23
N PRO A 339 17.56 -5.70 19.52
CA PRO A 339 17.39 -4.60 18.58
C PRO A 339 18.74 -3.98 18.16
N SER A 340 18.90 -3.70 16.87
CA SER A 340 20.05 -2.94 16.39
C SER A 340 20.00 -1.52 16.97
N GLY A 341 21.17 -0.95 17.24
CA GLY A 341 21.29 0.35 17.92
C GLY A 341 21.13 0.28 19.45
N MET A 342 20.87 -0.91 20.00
CA MET A 342 20.89 -1.18 21.43
C MET A 342 22.04 -2.12 21.83
N ASN A 343 22.32 -2.21 23.13
CA ASN A 343 23.24 -3.18 23.73
C ASN A 343 22.53 -3.95 24.88
N GLY A 344 23.26 -4.82 25.60
CA GLY A 344 22.74 -5.61 26.72
C GLY A 344 22.78 -4.90 28.08
N ASP A 345 23.44 -3.75 28.17
CA ASP A 345 23.79 -3.09 29.43
C ASP A 345 22.64 -2.23 29.98
N PHE A 346 22.90 -1.55 31.11
CA PHE A 346 21.95 -0.59 31.67
C PHE A 346 21.73 0.61 30.74
N GLU A 347 22.78 1.05 30.06
CA GLU A 347 22.77 2.12 29.04
C GLU A 347 22.36 1.54 27.69
N ALA A 348 21.09 1.18 27.59
CA ALA A 348 20.59 0.33 26.51
C ALA A 348 20.67 0.92 25.09
N VAL A 349 20.80 2.25 24.93
CA VAL A 349 20.88 2.90 23.61
C VAL A 349 22.33 3.31 23.35
N ASN A 350 22.89 2.86 22.23
CA ASN A 350 24.27 3.19 21.87
C ASN A 350 24.41 4.68 21.49
N PHE A 351 25.56 5.29 21.78
CA PHE A 351 25.84 6.65 21.32
C PHE A 351 25.80 6.76 19.80
N GLY A 352 25.34 7.90 19.30
CA GLY A 352 25.17 8.16 17.86
C GLY A 352 23.91 7.53 17.25
N VAL A 353 23.12 6.76 18.02
CA VAL A 353 21.87 6.16 17.55
C VAL A 353 20.69 7.09 17.84
N ASN A 354 19.91 7.41 16.82
CA ASN A 354 18.63 8.11 17.01
C ASN A 354 17.64 7.18 17.75
N PRO A 355 17.05 7.58 18.89
CA PRO A 355 16.22 6.68 19.69
C PRO A 355 14.88 6.27 19.04
N GLY A 356 14.38 7.04 18.07
CA GLY A 356 13.19 6.68 17.29
C GLY A 356 13.55 5.89 16.04
N SER A 357 14.40 6.47 15.19
CA SER A 357 14.66 5.98 13.84
C SER A 357 15.93 5.13 13.68
N GLY A 358 16.89 5.27 14.58
CA GLY A 358 18.19 4.57 14.52
C GLY A 358 18.16 3.17 15.13
N ILE A 359 17.16 2.89 15.98
CA ILE A 359 16.93 1.55 16.54
C ILE A 359 16.06 0.75 15.57
N GLN A 360 16.46 -0.50 15.33
CA GLN A 360 15.76 -1.41 14.41
C GLN A 360 15.39 -2.70 15.13
N ILE A 361 14.11 -3.07 15.11
CA ILE A 361 13.60 -4.29 15.72
C ILE A 361 13.24 -5.27 14.61
N THR A 362 13.81 -6.46 14.66
CA THR A 362 13.51 -7.55 13.72
C THR A 362 12.55 -8.53 14.36
N ASN A 363 11.39 -8.71 13.74
CA ASN A 363 10.45 -9.77 14.10
C ASN A 363 10.85 -11.05 13.37
N SER A 364 11.52 -11.96 14.08
CA SER A 364 11.90 -13.29 13.55
C SER A 364 10.78 -14.33 13.64
N GLY A 365 9.58 -13.93 14.09
CA GLY A 365 8.40 -14.77 14.14
C GLY A 365 7.67 -14.83 12.79
N ASN A 366 6.71 -15.75 12.71
CA ASN A 366 5.86 -15.96 11.53
C ASN A 366 4.50 -15.24 11.63
N TYR A 367 4.35 -14.29 12.55
CA TYR A 367 3.15 -13.48 12.77
C TYR A 367 3.52 -12.00 12.93
N PRO A 368 2.67 -11.03 12.53
CA PRO A 368 2.92 -9.63 12.85
C PRO A 368 2.84 -9.38 14.36
N VAL A 369 3.59 -8.39 14.82
CA VAL A 369 3.49 -7.89 16.20
C VAL A 369 3.26 -6.39 16.22
N LYS A 370 2.54 -5.89 17.23
CA LYS A 370 2.41 -4.47 17.54
C LYS A 370 3.09 -4.16 18.86
N ILE A 371 3.89 -3.10 18.87
CA ILE A 371 4.48 -2.53 20.07
C ILE A 371 3.50 -1.49 20.63
N ILE A 372 3.14 -1.64 21.89
CA ILE A 372 2.37 -0.65 22.65
C ILE A 372 3.26 -0.17 23.79
N MET A 373 3.47 1.14 23.86
CA MET A 373 4.25 1.76 24.92
C MET A 373 3.46 2.90 25.55
N TRP A 374 3.52 3.00 26.87
CA TRP A 374 2.95 4.12 27.62
C TRP A 374 3.76 4.38 28.88
N THR A 375 3.49 5.52 29.51
CA THR A 375 4.12 5.94 30.75
C THR A 375 3.09 6.21 31.82
N GLU A 376 3.44 5.89 33.07
CA GLU A 376 2.64 6.20 34.26
C GLU A 376 3.47 7.03 35.23
N GLY A 377 2.83 7.91 35.99
CA GLY A 377 3.51 8.86 36.89
C GLY A 377 4.19 10.02 36.16
N SER A 378 5.07 10.75 36.87
CA SER A 378 5.74 11.95 36.34
C SER A 378 7.14 12.13 36.92
N GLY A 379 7.96 12.93 36.22
CA GLY A 379 9.34 13.23 36.62
C GLY A 379 10.16 11.95 36.82
N THR A 380 10.95 11.91 37.89
CA THR A 380 11.83 10.76 38.22
C THR A 380 11.06 9.50 38.61
N GLY A 381 9.80 9.64 39.01
CA GLY A 381 8.89 8.54 39.36
C GLY A 381 8.19 7.92 38.15
N THR A 382 8.48 8.36 36.93
CA THR A 382 7.88 7.80 35.72
C THR A 382 8.22 6.31 35.56
N ILE A 383 7.18 5.50 35.39
CA ILE A 383 7.23 4.09 35.01
C ILE A 383 6.96 4.00 33.51
N ILE A 384 7.76 3.22 32.79
CA ILE A 384 7.64 3.03 31.35
C ILE A 384 7.28 1.58 31.05
N HIS A 385 6.13 1.38 30.44
CA HIS A 385 5.60 0.07 30.09
C HIS A 385 5.77 -0.22 28.60
N THR A 386 6.06 -1.47 28.29
CA THR A 386 6.04 -1.99 26.92
C THR A 386 5.26 -3.28 26.88
N LYS A 387 4.36 -3.38 25.92
CA LYS A 387 3.57 -4.57 25.61
C LYS A 387 3.74 -4.92 24.14
N LEU A 388 4.01 -6.19 23.85
CA LEU A 388 3.96 -6.73 22.50
C LEU A 388 2.65 -7.48 22.33
N ILE A 389 1.90 -7.09 21.30
CA ILE A 389 0.68 -7.77 20.87
C ILE A 389 0.99 -8.57 19.61
N LYS A 390 0.68 -9.86 19.61
CA LYS A 390 0.71 -10.71 18.44
C LYS A 390 -0.61 -10.59 17.68
N TYR A 391 -0.51 -10.50 16.35
CA TYR A 391 -1.66 -10.59 15.45
C TYR A 391 -1.72 -11.96 14.80
N SER A 392 -2.87 -12.63 14.96
CA SER A 392 -3.16 -13.89 14.29
C SER A 392 -4.32 -13.68 13.34
N SER A 393 -4.17 -14.11 12.09
CA SER A 393 -5.30 -14.20 11.18
C SER A 393 -6.21 -15.33 11.66
N ASN A 394 -7.49 -15.03 11.84
CA ASN A 394 -8.50 -16.02 12.16
C ASN A 394 -8.99 -16.62 10.84
N ASN A 395 -8.14 -17.37 10.12
CA ASN A 395 -8.62 -18.04 8.91
C ASN A 395 -9.81 -18.96 9.25
N GLN A 396 -10.88 -18.84 8.47
CA GLN A 396 -11.93 -19.85 8.35
C GLN A 396 -11.38 -21.09 7.66
#